data_AF-A0AAD2XSE5-F1
#
_entry.id   AF-A0AAD2XSE5-F1
#
_cell.length_a   1.000
_cell.length_b   1.000
_cell.length_c   1.000
_cell.angle_alpha   90.00
_cell.angle_beta   90.00
_cell.angle_gamma   90.00
#
_symmetry.space_group_name_H-M   'P 1'
#
loop_
_entity.id
_entity.type
_entity.pdbx_description
1 polymer ?
#
loop_
_entity_poly.entity_id
_entity_poly.type
_entity_poly.pdbx_seq_one_letter_code
_entity_poly.pdbx_strand_id
1 'polypeptide(L)' 'MCLGIAPDIFDLDDEDYAVVKLDPIPADQEQLAEQAIAECPRAALSRGD' A
#
# COMPACT_ATOMS: atom_id res chain seq x y z
N MET A 1 1.31 -9.18 -0.43
CA MET A 1 2.45 -8.74 0.40
C MET A 1 2.18 -7.37 1.01
N CYS A 2 1.71 -6.37 0.24
CA CYS A 2 1.25 -5.08 0.75
C CYS A 2 0.24 -5.20 1.91
N LEU A 3 -0.79 -6.04 1.79
CA LEU A 3 -1.74 -6.32 2.89
C LEU A 3 -1.10 -6.89 4.16
N GLY A 4 0.04 -7.59 4.03
CA GLY A 4 0.75 -8.14 5.20
C GLY A 4 1.62 -7.11 5.91
N ILE A 5 1.98 -6.02 5.20
CA ILE A 5 2.83 -4.94 5.71
C ILE A 5 1.98 -3.78 6.22
N ALA A 6 0.94 -3.41 5.46
CA ALA A 6 0.11 -2.25 5.72
C ALA A 6 -1.37 -2.54 5.38
N PRO A 7 -2.06 -3.41 6.14
CA PRO A 7 -3.48 -3.76 5.92
C PRO A 7 -4.44 -2.59 6.15
N ASP A 8 -4.04 -1.59 6.93
CA ASP A 8 -4.83 -0.39 7.16
C ASP A 8 -4.77 0.58 5.97
N ILE A 9 -3.76 0.43 5.10
CA ILE A 9 -3.49 1.30 3.95
C ILE A 9 -3.98 0.69 2.65
N PHE A 10 -3.76 -0.61 2.45
CA PHE A 10 -4.09 -1.30 1.20
C PHE A 10 -5.23 -2.30 1.41
N ASP A 11 -6.05 -2.48 0.38
CA ASP A 11 -6.98 -3.60 0.26
C ASP A 11 -6.78 -4.34 -1.07
N LEU A 12 -7.50 -5.45 -1.25
CA LEU A 12 -7.72 -6.05 -2.56
C LEU A 12 -9.18 -5.83 -2.96
N ASP A 13 -9.40 -5.45 -4.22
CA ASP A 13 -10.74 -5.44 -4.79
C ASP A 13 -11.20 -6.86 -5.19
N ASP A 14 -12.42 -6.95 -5.73
CA ASP A 14 -13.03 -8.21 -6.17
C ASP A 14 -12.26 -8.88 -7.33
N GLU A 15 -11.33 -8.18 -7.97
CA GLU A 15 -10.49 -8.63 -9.06
C GLU A 15 -9.03 -8.90 -8.62
N ASP A 16 -8.78 -8.97 -7.30
CA ASP A 16 -7.46 -9.19 -6.69
C ASP A 16 -6.42 -8.08 -7.02
N TYR A 17 -6.87 -6.86 -7.36
CA TYR A 17 -5.99 -5.71 -7.51
C TYR A 17 -5.84 -4.93 -6.21
N ALA A 18 -4.61 -4.50 -5.94
CA ALA A 18 -4.32 -3.67 -4.78
C ALA A 18 -4.95 -2.28 -4.94
N VAL A 19 -5.76 -1.88 -3.97
CA VAL A 19 -6.38 -0.55 -3.89
C VAL A 19 -5.91 0.18 -2.63
N VAL A 20 -5.83 1.51 -2.68
CA VAL A 20 -5.44 2.35 -1.54
C VAL A 20 -6.69 2.79 -0.79
N LYS A 21 -6.76 2.52 0.51
CA LYS A 21 -7.88 2.85 1.41
C LYS A 21 -7.76 4.23 2.02
N LEU A 22 -6.52 4.72 2.18
CA LEU A 22 -6.19 5.97 2.85
C LEU A 22 -5.45 6.90 1.88
N ASP A 23 -6.07 8.01 1.53
CA ASP A 23 -5.46 9.08 0.74
C ASP A 23 -5.96 10.45 1.28
N PRO A 24 -5.08 11.26 1.91
CA PRO A 24 -3.64 11.03 2.10
C PRO A 24 -3.33 9.98 3.18
N ILE A 25 -2.13 9.38 3.09
CA ILE A 25 -1.60 8.46 4.10
C ILE A 25 -1.29 9.24 5.39
N PRO A 26 -1.74 8.79 6.57
CA PRO A 26 -1.35 9.38 7.85
C PRO A 26 0.17 9.34 8.08
N ALA A 27 0.74 10.37 8.71
CA ALA A 27 2.18 10.48 8.91
C ALA A 27 2.79 9.31 9.73
N ASP A 28 2.02 8.73 10.65
CA ASP A 28 2.40 7.56 11.44
C ASP A 28 2.36 6.24 10.63
N GLN A 29 1.75 6.26 9.45
CA GLN A 29 1.56 5.13 8.54
C GLN A 29 2.43 5.23 7.28
N GLU A 30 3.02 6.40 6.99
CA GLU A 30 3.88 6.62 5.80
C GLU A 30 5.00 5.59 5.69
N GLN A 31 5.64 5.25 6.81
CA GLN A 31 6.75 4.30 6.83
C GLN A 31 6.31 2.87 6.47
N LEU A 32 5.06 2.50 6.77
CA LEU A 32 4.47 1.22 6.37
C LEU A 32 4.11 1.22 4.88
N ALA A 33 3.60 2.35 4.37
CA ALA A 33 3.36 2.51 2.94
C ALA A 33 4.65 2.41 2.12
N GLU A 34 5.73 3.04 2.56
CA GLU A 34 7.04 2.96 1.89
C GLU A 34 7.61 1.54 1.88
N GLN A 35 7.49 0.81 2.99
CA GLN A 35 7.87 -0.60 3.06
C GLN A 35 7.04 -1.46 2.10
N ALA A 36 5.72 -1.24 2.05
CA ALA A 36 4.84 -1.97 1.14
C ALA A 36 5.17 -1.71 -0.34
N ILE A 37 5.62 -0.49 -0.67
CA ILE A 37 6.12 -0.15 -2.02
C ILE A 37 7.42 -0.90 -2.32
N ALA A 38 8.41 -0.82 -1.42
CA ALA A 38 9.73 -1.43 -1.61
C ALA A 38 9.66 -2.96 -1.76
N GLU A 39 8.77 -3.58 -0.99
CA GLU A 39 8.59 -5.03 -0.94
C GLU A 39 7.56 -5.55 -1.95
N CYS A 40 6.99 -4.69 -2.82
CA CYS A 40 6.01 -5.12 -3.81
C CYS A 40 6.70 -5.88 -4.96
N PRO A 41 6.54 -7.21 -5.09
CA PRO A 41 7.27 -8.00 -6.09
C PRO A 41 6.88 -7.66 -7.53
N ARG A 42 5.70 -7.06 -7.71
CA ARG A 42 5.14 -6.68 -9.01
C ARG A 42 5.45 -5.23 -9.38
N ALA A 43 6.12 -4.47 -8.51
CA ALA A 43 6.32 -3.03 -8.63
C ALA A 43 5.02 -2.27 -8.97
N ALA A 44 3.89 -2.74 -8.43
CA ALA A 44 2.56 -2.18 -8.72
C ALA A 44 2.22 -0.94 -7.88
N LEU A 45 3.02 -0.66 -6.86
CA LEU A 45 2.83 0.46 -5.95
C LEU A 45 3.94 1.49 -6.19
N SER A 46 3.58 2.76 -6.15
CA SER A 46 4.50 3.89 -6.28
C SER A 46 4.00 5.06 -5.44
N ARG A 47 4.94 5.81 -4.86
CA ARG A 47 4.62 7.07 -4.17
C ARG A 47 4.31 8.14 -5.23
N GLY A 48 3.12 8.73 -5.15
CA GLY A 48 2.80 9.98 -5.85
C GLY A 48 3.27 11.18 -5.01
N ASP A 49 3.72 12.24 -5.68
CA ASP A 49 4.04 13.55 -5.07
C ASP A 49 2.83 14.50 -5.18
#